data_AF-A0A4U0QE99-F1
#
_entry.id   AF-A0A4U0QE99-F1
#
_cell.length_a   1.000
_cell.length_b   1.000
_cell.length_c   1.000
_cell.angle_alpha   90.00
_cell.angle_beta   90.00
_cell.angle_gamma   90.00
#
_symmetry.space_group_name_H-M   'P 1'
#
loop_
_entity.id
_entity.type
_entity.pdbx_description
1 polymer ?
#
loop_
_entity_poly.entity_id
_entity_poly.type
_entity_poly.pdbx_seq_one_letter_code
_entity_poly.pdbx_strand_id
1 'polypeptide(L)'
;MSGPSYVELQVTSQFSFLRGASSAEELFATAALMGVQALAVTDRNSLAGIVRAHVAAKETGVRLIVGCRLDLACGMSLLVYPTDRPAYSRLCRLLSVGKGRAGKGKCHLEWADLAAACEGLIGILIPDQADDLCALQLRRMREAFGDRAHLALTLRRRPNDQLRWSAPIGWSSLNVSAWSVFGLSGRCFSVPAAGMPKRCAA
;
A
#
# COMPACT_ATOMS: atom_id res chain seq x y z
N MET A 1 -3.41 -18.98 -22.75
CA MET A 1 -4.16 -18.43 -21.60
C MET A 1 -3.20 -17.57 -20.80
N SER A 2 -3.34 -16.24 -20.85
CA SER A 2 -2.52 -15.37 -20.00
C SER A 2 -2.91 -15.63 -18.55
N GLY A 3 -1.96 -16.10 -17.74
CA GLY A 3 -2.15 -16.21 -16.29
C GLY A 3 -2.45 -14.84 -15.67
N PRO A 4 -2.82 -14.79 -14.38
CA PRO A 4 -3.14 -13.53 -13.72
C PRO A 4 -1.91 -12.61 -13.77
N SER A 5 -2.09 -11.36 -14.24
CA SER A 5 -1.00 -10.41 -14.36
C SER A 5 -0.58 -9.90 -12.98
N TYR A 6 0.73 -9.77 -12.78
CA TYR A 6 1.30 -9.24 -11.55
C TYR A 6 1.26 -7.71 -11.53
N VAL A 7 0.96 -7.15 -10.36
CA VAL A 7 0.96 -5.71 -10.10
C VAL A 7 1.66 -5.49 -8.77
N GLU A 8 2.66 -4.62 -8.75
CA GLU A 8 3.38 -4.27 -7.52
C GLU A 8 2.64 -3.14 -6.81
N LEU A 9 2.14 -3.42 -5.61
CA LEU A 9 1.31 -2.49 -4.85
C LEU A 9 2.09 -1.70 -3.78
N GLN A 10 3.32 -2.09 -3.45
CA GLN A 10 4.08 -1.43 -2.39
C GLN A 10 5.47 -0.99 -2.85
N VAL A 11 5.53 0.09 -3.64
CA VAL A 11 6.80 0.70 -4.04
C VAL A 11 7.06 1.99 -3.28
N THR A 12 8.28 2.13 -2.78
CA THR A 12 8.75 3.35 -2.10
C THR A 12 9.73 4.08 -3.01
N SER A 13 9.46 5.36 -3.31
CA SER A 13 10.36 6.20 -4.10
C SER A 13 11.31 7.00 -3.21
N GLN A 14 12.31 7.65 -3.82
CA GLN A 14 13.23 8.57 -3.13
C GLN A 14 12.56 9.71 -2.34
N PHE A 15 11.27 9.97 -2.56
CA PHE A 15 10.50 10.94 -1.77
C PHE A 15 10.15 10.45 -0.36
N SER A 16 10.45 9.19 -0.05
CA SER A 16 10.49 8.67 1.31
C SER A 16 11.90 8.84 1.89
N PHE A 17 12.09 9.93 2.64
CA PHE A 17 13.39 10.35 3.18
C PHE A 17 14.13 9.22 3.91
N LEU A 18 15.42 9.02 3.57
CA LEU A 18 16.31 7.97 4.11
C LEU A 18 15.77 6.53 3.95
N ARG A 19 14.84 6.29 3.02
CA ARG A 19 14.21 4.97 2.82
C ARG A 19 14.12 4.56 1.35
N GLY A 20 13.76 5.48 0.46
CA GLY A 20 13.78 5.22 -0.98
C GLY A 20 15.10 5.68 -1.60
N ALA A 21 15.68 4.84 -2.45
CA ALA A 21 16.86 5.17 -3.24
C ALA A 21 16.52 5.41 -4.71
N SER A 22 15.49 4.73 -5.22
CA SER A 22 15.15 4.78 -6.65
C SER A 22 14.28 5.98 -7.01
N SER A 23 14.59 6.56 -8.17
CA SER A 23 13.76 7.61 -8.77
C SER A 23 12.47 7.02 -9.35
N ALA A 24 11.45 7.86 -9.58
CA ALA A 24 10.23 7.40 -10.24
C ALA A 24 10.52 6.90 -11.67
N GLU A 25 11.42 7.56 -12.39
CA GLU A 25 11.82 7.17 -13.75
C GLU A 25 12.42 5.75 -13.77
N GLU A 26 13.36 5.46 -12.87
CA GLU A 26 13.99 4.14 -12.75
C GLU A 26 12.97 3.05 -12.41
N LEU A 27 12.07 3.33 -11.47
CA LEU A 27 11.05 2.38 -11.03
C LEU A 27 10.11 2.00 -12.18
N PHE A 28 9.64 2.99 -12.92
CA PHE A 28 8.72 2.78 -14.03
C PHE A 28 9.41 2.16 -15.26
N ALA A 29 10.65 2.57 -15.57
CA ALA A 29 11.44 1.94 -16.63
C ALA A 29 11.70 0.45 -16.33
N THR A 30 12.05 0.12 -15.08
CA THR A 30 12.25 -1.26 -14.65
C THR A 30 10.95 -2.07 -14.73
N ALA A 31 9.82 -1.49 -14.30
CA ALA A 31 8.52 -2.13 -14.40
C ALA A 31 8.15 -2.46 -15.86
N ALA A 32 8.42 -1.55 -16.79
CA ALA A 32 8.20 -1.77 -18.22
C ALA A 32 9.08 -2.90 -18.76
N LEU A 33 10.37 -2.92 -18.41
CA LEU A 33 11.31 -3.99 -18.80
C LEU A 33 10.87 -5.37 -18.26
N MET A 34 10.28 -5.40 -17.06
CA MET A 34 9.76 -6.62 -16.44
C MET A 34 8.37 -7.04 -16.95
N GLY A 35 7.75 -6.27 -17.86
CA GLY A 35 6.41 -6.54 -18.36
C GLY A 35 5.30 -6.34 -17.31
N VAL A 36 5.57 -5.56 -16.26
CA VAL A 36 4.59 -5.23 -15.22
C VAL A 36 3.61 -4.20 -15.78
N GLN A 37 2.31 -4.51 -15.70
CA GLN A 37 1.27 -3.67 -16.31
C GLN A 37 0.89 -2.44 -15.46
N ALA A 38 1.06 -2.53 -14.14
CA ALA A 38 0.75 -1.46 -13.22
C ALA A 38 1.69 -1.45 -12.02
N LEU A 39 1.98 -0.25 -11.53
CA LEU A 39 2.90 0.00 -10.43
C LEU A 39 2.27 1.00 -9.46
N ALA A 40 2.19 0.65 -8.18
CA ALA A 40 1.73 1.57 -7.15
C ALA A 40 2.88 2.24 -6.44
N VAL A 41 2.83 3.58 -6.34
CA VAL A 41 3.78 4.36 -5.53
C VAL A 41 3.13 4.63 -4.18
N THR A 42 3.72 4.11 -3.12
CA THR A 42 3.27 4.20 -1.73
C THR A 42 4.38 4.76 -0.84
N ASP A 43 4.67 6.04 -1.02
CA ASP A 43 5.64 6.74 -0.18
C ASP A 43 5.17 6.85 1.27
N ARG A 44 6.12 6.90 2.21
CA ARG A 44 5.82 6.97 3.65
C ARG A 44 5.35 8.36 4.05
N ASN A 45 4.12 8.43 4.58
CA ASN A 45 3.51 9.66 5.10
C ASN A 45 3.66 10.85 4.12
N SER A 46 3.63 10.57 2.82
CA SER A 46 3.88 11.55 1.77
C SER A 46 3.29 11.12 0.43
N LEU A 47 2.93 12.11 -0.38
CA LEU A 47 2.52 11.96 -1.78
C LEU A 47 3.40 12.81 -2.71
N ALA A 48 4.55 13.30 -2.22
CA ALA A 48 5.40 14.22 -2.96
C ALA A 48 5.93 13.62 -4.28
N GLY A 49 6.10 12.29 -4.34
CA GLY A 49 6.58 11.60 -5.53
C GLY A 49 5.54 11.35 -6.62
N ILE A 50 4.26 11.57 -6.35
CA ILE A 50 3.18 11.18 -7.27
C ILE A 50 3.22 11.94 -8.60
N VAL A 51 3.61 13.22 -8.58
CA VAL A 51 3.71 14.01 -9.82
C VAL A 51 4.79 13.45 -10.74
N ARG A 52 5.96 13.10 -10.20
CA ARG A 52 7.04 12.49 -11.00
C ARG A 52 6.68 11.07 -11.45
N ALA A 53 6.01 10.30 -10.60
CA ALA A 53 5.50 9.00 -10.96
C ALA A 53 4.47 9.06 -12.10
N HIS A 54 3.63 10.11 -12.13
CA HIS A 54 2.64 10.31 -13.20
C HIS A 54 3.30 10.62 -14.54
N VAL A 55 4.38 11.40 -14.55
CA VAL A 55 5.17 11.66 -15.76
C VAL A 55 5.82 10.36 -16.25
N ALA A 56 6.54 9.65 -15.39
CA ALA A 56 7.22 8.39 -15.75
C ALA A 56 6.24 7.30 -16.22
N ALA A 57 5.04 7.23 -15.63
CA ALA A 57 3.97 6.33 -16.06
C ALA A 57 3.51 6.61 -17.50
N LYS A 58 3.40 7.88 -17.88
CA LYS A 58 3.04 8.26 -19.26
C LYS A 58 4.11 7.91 -20.26
N GLU A 59 5.38 8.09 -19.90
CA GLU A 59 6.53 7.81 -20.77
C GLU A 59 6.72 6.31 -21.00
N THR A 60 6.51 5.49 -19.97
CA THR A 60 6.75 4.03 -20.02
C THR A 60 5.52 3.22 -20.42
N GLY A 61 4.31 3.80 -20.33
CA GLY A 61 3.04 3.11 -20.57
C GLY A 61 2.60 2.20 -19.40
N VAL A 62 3.36 2.13 -18.31
CA VAL A 62 2.99 1.38 -17.11
C VAL A 62 1.96 2.19 -16.30
N ARG A 63 0.84 1.56 -15.95
CA ARG A 63 -0.23 2.25 -15.20
C ARG A 63 0.23 2.61 -13.78
N LEU A 64 0.21 3.90 -13.44
CA LEU A 64 0.38 4.35 -12.06
C LEU A 64 -0.87 4.04 -11.22
N ILE A 65 -0.65 3.47 -10.04
CA ILE A 65 -1.62 3.41 -8.94
C ILE A 65 -1.14 4.38 -7.84
N VAL A 66 -1.98 5.34 -7.50
CA VAL A 66 -1.67 6.30 -6.43
C VAL A 66 -1.95 5.66 -5.08
N GLY A 67 -0.96 5.63 -4.20
CA GLY A 67 -1.13 5.18 -2.83
C GLY A 67 -0.22 5.92 -1.86
N CYS A 68 -0.37 5.60 -0.58
CA CYS A 68 0.50 6.12 0.48
C CYS A 68 0.67 5.05 1.55
N ARG A 69 1.88 4.94 2.10
CA ARG A 69 2.10 4.17 3.32
C ARG A 69 1.94 5.09 4.52
N LEU A 70 0.95 4.81 5.36
CA LEU A 70 0.75 5.52 6.62
C LEU A 70 1.38 4.73 7.76
N ASP A 71 2.35 5.34 8.43
CA ASP A 71 2.90 4.84 9.69
C ASP A 71 2.28 5.68 10.82
N LEU A 72 1.40 5.06 11.62
CA LEU A 72 0.64 5.70 12.69
C LEU A 72 1.40 5.70 14.02
N ALA A 73 1.06 6.65 14.90
CA ALA A 73 1.68 6.80 16.21
C ALA A 73 1.53 5.57 17.13
N CYS A 74 0.46 4.79 16.94
CA CYS A 74 0.21 3.54 17.67
C CYS A 74 1.04 2.35 17.17
N GLY A 75 1.97 2.56 16.23
CA GLY A 75 2.80 1.51 15.65
C GLY A 75 2.16 0.73 14.49
N MET A 76 0.93 1.07 14.10
CA MET A 76 0.27 0.48 12.94
C MET A 76 0.84 1.04 11.64
N SER A 77 1.20 0.17 10.70
CA SER A 77 1.58 0.53 9.33
C SER A 77 0.51 0.04 8.34
N LEU A 78 0.03 0.92 7.48
CA LEU A 78 -0.99 0.62 6.48
C LEU A 78 -0.62 1.18 5.11
N LEU A 79 -1.01 0.49 4.05
CA LEU A 79 -1.10 1.09 2.72
C LEU A 79 -2.52 1.59 2.52
N VAL A 80 -2.65 2.80 1.98
CA VAL A 80 -3.94 3.38 1.62
C VAL A 80 -3.95 3.77 0.16
N TYR A 81 -5.04 3.44 -0.53
CA TYR A 81 -5.26 3.76 -1.94
C TYR A 81 -6.59 4.48 -2.12
N PRO A 82 -6.59 5.77 -2.51
CA PRO A 82 -7.81 6.48 -2.82
C PRO A 82 -8.47 5.95 -4.10
N THR A 83 -9.77 5.66 -4.04
CA THR A 83 -10.55 5.14 -5.17
C THR A 83 -11.10 6.23 -6.08
N ASP A 84 -11.18 7.46 -5.57
CA ASP A 84 -11.73 8.62 -6.25
C ASP A 84 -11.04 9.92 -5.84
N ARG A 85 -11.41 11.02 -6.52
CA ARG A 85 -10.87 12.36 -6.26
C ARG A 85 -11.19 12.89 -4.84
N PRO A 86 -12.42 12.78 -4.32
CA PRO A 86 -12.71 13.11 -2.93
C PRO A 86 -11.83 12.37 -1.91
N ALA A 87 -11.60 11.08 -2.12
CA ALA A 87 -10.74 10.25 -1.27
C ALA A 87 -9.28 10.68 -1.34
N TYR A 88 -8.78 11.02 -2.54
CA TYR A 88 -7.46 11.61 -2.70
C TYR A 88 -7.32 12.94 -1.94
N SER A 89 -8.34 13.81 -2.02
CA SER A 89 -8.38 15.06 -1.27
C SER A 89 -8.37 14.83 0.25
N ARG A 90 -9.17 13.87 0.76
CA ARG A 90 -9.18 13.47 2.17
C ARG A 90 -7.81 12.98 2.62
N LEU A 91 -7.15 12.13 1.83
CA LEU A 91 -5.80 11.65 2.12
C LEU A 91 -4.77 12.79 2.18
N CYS A 92 -4.81 13.72 1.23
CA CYS A 92 -3.95 14.91 1.26
C CYS A 92 -4.18 15.74 2.53
N ARG A 93 -5.44 15.98 2.92
CA ARG A 93 -5.78 16.71 4.15
C ARG A 93 -5.30 15.98 5.39
N LEU A 94 -5.47 14.66 5.46
CA LEU A 94 -4.97 13.82 6.55
C LEU A 94 -3.44 13.98 6.71
N LEU A 95 -2.70 13.86 5.61
CA LEU A 95 -1.24 14.04 5.62
C LEU A 95 -0.82 15.45 6.06
N SER A 96 -1.55 16.49 5.64
CA SER A 96 -1.31 17.86 6.08
C SER A 96 -1.53 18.04 7.58
N VAL A 97 -2.60 17.45 8.14
CA VAL A 97 -2.84 17.46 9.60
C VAL A 97 -1.69 16.76 10.34
N GLY A 98 -1.30 15.57 9.89
CA GLY A 98 -0.22 14.82 10.56
C GLY A 98 1.14 15.51 10.47
N LYS A 99 1.44 16.16 9.33
CA LYS A 99 2.66 16.97 9.18
C LYS A 99 2.61 18.27 9.98
N GLY A 100 1.43 18.87 10.17
CA GLY A 100 1.27 20.08 10.98
C GLY A 100 1.42 19.81 12.48
N ARG A 101 0.98 18.65 12.97
CA ARG A 101 1.18 18.21 14.37
C ARG A 101 2.62 17.80 14.67
N ALA A 102 3.34 17.36 13.64
CA ALA A 102 4.70 16.88 13.78
C ALA A 102 5.71 17.99 13.48
N GLY A 103 6.89 17.91 14.10
CA GLY A 103 8.01 18.77 13.73
C GLY A 103 8.51 18.51 12.31
N LYS A 104 9.47 19.33 11.86
CA LYS A 104 10.06 19.27 10.51
C LYS A 104 10.44 17.84 10.11
N GLY A 105 9.91 17.38 8.97
CA GLY A 105 10.24 16.08 8.38
C GLY A 105 9.58 14.87 9.04
N LYS A 106 8.72 15.07 10.04
CA LYS A 106 7.94 14.02 10.69
C LYS A 106 6.46 14.13 10.30
N CYS A 107 5.71 13.07 10.57
CA CYS A 107 4.26 13.04 10.43
C CYS A 107 3.70 12.25 11.62
N HIS A 108 2.77 12.84 12.35
CA HIS A 108 2.15 12.25 13.52
C HIS A 108 0.66 12.06 13.24
N LEU A 109 0.29 10.82 12.93
CA LEU A 109 -1.09 10.43 12.63
C LEU A 109 -1.56 9.42 13.65
N GLU A 110 -2.72 9.67 14.23
CA GLU A 110 -3.39 8.74 15.12
C GLU A 110 -4.40 7.89 14.34
N TRP A 111 -4.82 6.77 14.94
CA TRP A 111 -5.86 5.93 14.37
C TRP A 111 -7.17 6.69 14.15
N ALA A 112 -7.54 7.57 15.08
CA ALA A 112 -8.76 8.37 14.99
C ALA A 112 -8.77 9.28 13.75
N ASP A 113 -7.61 9.86 13.40
CA ASP A 113 -7.50 10.70 12.19
C ASP A 113 -7.75 9.88 10.92
N LEU A 114 -7.15 8.68 10.84
CA LEU A 114 -7.34 7.78 9.70
C LEU A 114 -8.77 7.27 9.62
N ALA A 115 -9.36 6.84 10.75
CA ALA A 115 -10.72 6.35 10.80
C ALA A 115 -11.73 7.42 10.33
N ALA A 116 -11.53 8.68 10.69
CA ALA A 116 -12.36 9.80 10.23
C ALA A 116 -12.20 10.11 8.72
N ALA A 117 -11.03 9.79 8.13
CA ALA A 117 -10.71 10.07 6.74
C ALA A 117 -10.79 8.85 5.80
N CYS A 118 -11.22 7.68 6.31
CA CYS A 118 -11.11 6.40 5.59
C CYS A 118 -12.10 6.22 4.43
N GLU A 119 -13.12 7.08 4.30
CA GLU A 119 -14.11 6.99 3.24
C GLU A 119 -13.46 7.07 1.84
N GLY A 120 -13.81 6.14 0.95
CA GLY A 120 -13.21 6.02 -0.39
C GLY A 120 -11.73 5.60 -0.42
N LEU A 121 -11.14 5.20 0.71
CA LEU A 121 -9.81 4.59 0.77
C LEU A 121 -9.91 3.06 0.81
N ILE A 122 -9.06 2.37 0.06
CA ILE A 122 -8.75 0.95 0.29
C ILE A 122 -7.60 0.91 1.29
N GLY A 123 -7.74 0.13 2.35
CA GLY A 123 -6.74 0.00 3.41
C GLY A 123 -6.15 -1.40 3.44
N ILE A 124 -4.82 -1.50 3.42
CA ILE A 124 -4.10 -2.77 3.54
C ILE A 124 -3.20 -2.71 4.76
N LEU A 125 -3.46 -3.55 5.77
CA LEU A 125 -2.61 -3.66 6.96
C LEU A 125 -1.27 -4.29 6.56
N ILE A 126 -0.16 -3.70 7.01
CA ILE A 126 1.17 -4.32 6.93
C ILE A 126 1.56 -4.81 8.33
N PRO A 127 1.33 -6.09 8.66
CA PRO A 127 1.68 -6.61 9.97
C PRO A 127 3.19 -6.86 10.07
N ASP A 128 3.79 -6.54 11.23
CA ASP A 128 5.16 -7.00 11.49
C ASP A 128 5.19 -8.44 12.01
N GLN A 129 4.18 -8.91 12.75
CA GLN A 129 4.02 -10.29 13.21
C GLN A 129 2.57 -10.76 13.08
N ALA A 130 2.38 -12.07 12.93
CA ALA A 130 1.07 -12.72 12.83
C ALA A 130 0.63 -13.19 14.22
N ASP A 131 0.39 -12.23 15.12
CA ASP A 131 0.09 -12.42 16.53
C ASP A 131 -1.28 -11.82 16.92
N ASP A 132 -1.60 -11.85 18.22
CA ASP A 132 -2.85 -11.28 18.74
C ASP A 132 -2.98 -9.78 18.47
N LEU A 133 -1.87 -9.04 18.40
CA LEU A 133 -1.86 -7.64 18.03
C LEU A 133 -2.30 -7.46 16.57
N CYS A 134 -1.82 -8.30 15.66
CA CYS A 134 -2.30 -8.32 14.27
C CYS A 134 -3.81 -8.60 14.19
N ALA A 135 -4.30 -9.57 14.95
CA ALA A 135 -5.74 -9.88 15.00
C ALA A 135 -6.56 -8.67 15.51
N LEU A 136 -6.08 -7.97 16.54
CA LEU A 136 -6.72 -6.75 17.05
C LEU A 136 -6.72 -5.62 16.01
N GLN A 137 -5.59 -5.41 15.33
CA GLN A 137 -5.45 -4.39 14.29
C GLN A 137 -6.36 -4.69 13.09
N LEU A 138 -6.51 -5.96 12.71
CA LEU A 138 -7.43 -6.40 11.66
C LEU A 138 -8.90 -6.14 12.01
N ARG A 139 -9.30 -6.36 13.27
CA ARG A 139 -10.67 -6.02 13.72
C ARG A 139 -10.93 -4.52 13.58
N ARG A 140 -10.00 -3.68 14.05
CA ARG A 140 -10.07 -2.21 13.86
C ARG A 140 -10.18 -1.82 12.39
N MET A 141 -9.39 -2.47 11.51
CA MET A 141 -9.47 -2.26 10.08
C MET A 141 -10.85 -2.62 9.51
N ARG A 142 -11.39 -3.78 9.89
CA ARG A 142 -12.71 -4.24 9.45
C ARG A 142 -13.81 -3.28 9.88
N GLU A 143 -13.75 -2.77 11.11
CA GLU A 143 -14.71 -1.79 11.65
C GLU A 143 -14.70 -0.47 10.86
N ALA A 144 -13.51 0.05 10.52
CA ALA A 144 -13.40 1.35 9.83
C ALA A 144 -13.56 1.24 8.30
N PHE A 145 -12.92 0.26 7.65
CA PHE A 145 -12.87 0.14 6.19
C PHE A 145 -13.92 -0.81 5.61
N GLY A 146 -14.55 -1.66 6.43
CA GLY A 146 -15.52 -2.66 5.99
C GLY A 146 -14.89 -3.68 5.03
N ASP A 147 -15.46 -3.83 3.85
CA ASP A 147 -14.96 -4.72 2.80
C ASP A 147 -13.73 -4.20 2.06
N ARG A 148 -13.31 -2.97 2.33
CA ARG A 148 -12.09 -2.36 1.78
C ARG A 148 -10.86 -2.60 2.67
N ALA A 149 -11.02 -3.40 3.72
CA ALA A 149 -9.95 -3.81 4.62
C ALA A 149 -9.26 -5.07 4.07
N HIS A 150 -7.95 -4.98 3.86
CA HIS A 150 -7.13 -6.11 3.40
C HIS A 150 -5.90 -6.29 4.31
N LEU A 151 -5.27 -7.45 4.18
CA LEU A 151 -4.03 -7.80 4.86
C LEU A 151 -2.93 -8.01 3.83
N ALA A 152 -1.79 -7.35 4.00
CA ALA A 152 -0.60 -7.62 3.21
C ALA A 152 0.07 -8.91 3.71
N LEU A 153 0.44 -9.77 2.77
CA LEU A 153 1.26 -10.95 3.05
C LEU A 153 2.63 -10.73 2.42
N THR A 154 3.65 -10.61 3.28
CA THR A 154 5.06 -10.50 2.86
C THR A 154 5.80 -11.79 3.18
N LEU A 155 6.34 -12.43 2.14
CA LEU A 155 7.31 -13.52 2.29
C LEU A 155 8.70 -12.91 2.45
N ARG A 156 9.25 -12.95 3.68
CA ARG A 156 10.58 -12.39 3.99
C ARG A 156 11.71 -13.40 3.80
N ARG A 157 11.40 -14.66 3.43
CA ARG A 157 12.31 -15.81 3.27
C ARG A 157 13.26 -15.99 4.46
N ARG A 158 12.78 -15.70 5.66
CA ARG A 158 13.50 -16.00 6.91
C ARG A 158 13.31 -17.48 7.26
N PRO A 159 14.24 -18.11 8.03
CA PRO A 159 13.95 -19.38 8.66
C PRO A 159 12.62 -19.24 9.43
N ASN A 160 11.71 -20.21 9.28
CA ASN A 160 10.35 -20.23 9.87
C ASN A 160 9.21 -19.49 9.12
N ASP A 161 9.41 -18.96 7.91
CA ASP A 161 8.34 -18.29 7.14
C ASP A 161 7.16 -19.24 6.76
N GLN A 162 7.39 -20.56 6.66
CA GLN A 162 6.34 -21.54 6.35
C GLN A 162 5.28 -21.66 7.46
N LEU A 163 5.68 -21.53 8.74
CA LEU A 163 4.75 -21.61 9.89
C LEU A 163 3.85 -20.36 10.03
N ARG A 164 4.21 -19.27 9.35
CA ARG A 164 3.46 -18.01 9.32
C ARG A 164 2.22 -18.08 8.42
N TRP A 165 2.26 -18.96 7.43
CA TRP A 165 1.13 -19.29 6.56
C TRP A 165 0.06 -20.11 7.30
N SER A 166 0.48 -20.92 8.28
CA SER A 166 -0.37 -21.83 9.05
C SER A 166 -0.80 -21.30 10.42
N ALA A 167 -0.51 -20.04 10.75
CA ALA A 167 -0.95 -19.45 12.01
C ALA A 167 -2.49 -19.53 12.07
N PRO A 168 -3.08 -19.99 13.20
CA PRO A 168 -4.52 -20.18 13.36
C PRO A 168 -5.22 -18.84 13.61
N ILE A 169 -4.95 -17.86 12.75
CA ILE A 169 -5.80 -16.70 12.58
C ILE A 169 -7.02 -17.26 11.83
N GLY A 170 -8.24 -17.05 12.30
CA GLY A 170 -9.45 -17.54 11.62
C GLY A 170 -9.60 -16.91 10.23
N TRP A 171 -8.86 -17.42 9.23
CA TRP A 171 -8.79 -16.92 7.86
C TRP A 171 -10.17 -16.96 7.16
N SER A 172 -11.08 -17.81 7.66
CA SER A 172 -12.38 -18.10 7.06
C SER A 172 -13.42 -16.98 7.14
N SER A 173 -13.29 -16.02 8.06
CA SER A 173 -14.29 -14.94 8.26
C SER A 173 -13.82 -13.56 7.76
N LEU A 174 -12.59 -13.45 7.29
CA LEU A 174 -12.03 -12.21 6.76
C LEU A 174 -12.04 -12.31 5.23
N ASN A 175 -12.37 -11.21 4.56
CA ASN A 175 -12.25 -11.08 3.10
C ASN A 175 -10.74 -10.96 2.75
N VAL A 176 -9.98 -12.02 3.07
CA VAL A 176 -8.53 -12.12 2.84
C VAL A 176 -8.34 -12.41 1.36
N SER A 177 -8.43 -11.36 0.56
CA SER A 177 -7.67 -11.34 -0.68
C SER A 177 -6.21 -11.23 -0.26
N ALA A 178 -5.47 -12.33 -0.41
CA ALA A 178 -4.03 -12.39 -0.16
C ALA A 178 -3.33 -11.47 -1.16
N TRP A 179 -2.88 -10.29 -0.72
CA TRP A 179 -2.08 -9.40 -1.57
C TRP A 179 -0.61 -9.60 -1.23
N SER A 180 0.11 -10.25 -2.15
CA SER A 180 1.54 -10.46 -2.04
C SER A 180 2.28 -9.15 -2.25
N VAL A 181 3.02 -8.70 -1.24
CA VAL A 181 4.03 -7.64 -1.37
C VAL A 181 5.38 -8.33 -1.55
N PHE A 182 5.97 -8.22 -2.75
CA PHE A 182 7.26 -8.82 -3.04
C PHE A 182 8.36 -7.76 -3.08
N GLY A 183 9.29 -7.84 -2.11
CA GLY A 183 10.62 -7.30 -2.30
C GLY A 183 11.41 -8.23 -3.22
N LEU A 184 11.90 -7.69 -4.34
CA LEU A 184 12.87 -8.26 -5.30
C LEU A 184 13.58 -9.55 -4.85
N SER A 185 12.93 -10.73 -5.00
CA SER A 185 13.59 -12.05 -5.07
C SER A 185 12.60 -13.17 -5.44
N GLY A 186 12.22 -13.16 -6.72
CA GLY A 186 11.55 -14.21 -7.51
C GLY A 186 10.92 -15.43 -6.81
N ARG A 187 9.58 -15.47 -6.73
CA ARG A 187 8.71 -16.45 -7.42
C ARG A 187 7.22 -16.12 -7.13
N CYS A 188 6.42 -16.14 -8.20
CA CYS A 188 5.09 -15.54 -8.34
C CYS A 188 3.96 -16.33 -7.69
N PHE A 189 3.04 -15.63 -7.03
CA PHE A 189 1.61 -15.98 -7.01
C PHE A 189 0.82 -14.69 -7.30
N SER A 190 -0.09 -14.79 -8.25
CA SER A 190 -0.73 -13.66 -8.95
C SER A 190 -2.21 -13.55 -8.60
N VAL A 191 -2.72 -12.34 -8.39
CA VAL A 191 -4.15 -12.07 -8.10
C VAL A 191 -4.80 -11.29 -9.25
N PRO A 192 -6.07 -11.55 -9.60
CA PRO A 192 -6.72 -10.93 -10.76
C PRO A 192 -6.91 -9.42 -10.57
N ALA A 193 -6.54 -8.64 -11.58
CA ALA A 193 -6.69 -7.17 -11.65
C ALA A 193 -8.14 -6.64 -11.71
N ALA A 194 -9.15 -7.46 -11.41
CA ALA A 194 -10.55 -7.24 -11.80
C ALA A 194 -11.32 -6.16 -11.00
N GLY A 195 -10.76 -5.63 -9.90
CA GLY A 195 -11.51 -4.73 -8.99
C GLY A 195 -11.04 -3.28 -8.91
N MET A 196 -9.95 -2.88 -9.58
CA MET A 196 -9.29 -1.60 -9.27
C MET A 196 -9.77 -0.46 -10.18
N PRO A 197 -10.35 0.64 -9.63
CA PRO A 197 -10.98 1.70 -10.42
C PRO A 197 -9.99 2.33 -11.40
N LYS A 198 -10.39 2.43 -12.67
CA LYS A 198 -9.55 2.88 -13.79
C LYS A 198 -9.25 4.39 -13.80
N ARG A 199 -9.72 5.18 -12.83
CA ARG A 199 -9.71 6.64 -12.90
C ARG A 199 -9.29 7.29 -11.58
N CYS A 200 -8.03 7.68 -11.50
CA CYS A 200 -7.57 8.77 -10.61
C CYS A 200 -6.50 9.67 -11.25
N ALA A 201 -6.08 9.42 -12.49
CA ALA A 201 -5.08 10.22 -13.19
C ALA A 201 -5.73 11.00 -14.33
N ALA A 202 -6.24 12.19 -14.00
CA ALA A 202 -6.55 13.26 -14.94
C ALA A 202 -6.23 14.58 -14.26
#